data_AF-A4C1Q8-F1
#
_entry.id   AF-A4C1Q8-F1
#
_cell.length_a   1.000
_cell.length_b   1.000
_cell.length_c   1.000
_cell.angle_alpha   90.00
_cell.angle_beta   90.00
_cell.angle_gamma   90.00
#
_symmetry.space_group_name_H-M   'P 1'
#
loop_
_entity.id
_entity.type
_entity.pdbx_description
1 polymer ?
#
loop_
_entity_poly.entity_id
_entity_poly.type
_entity_poly.pdbx_seq_one_letter_code
_entity_poly.pdbx_strand_id
1 'polypeptide(L)'
;MDFFLKENSDFSPFSMQHLWVVICCVCFGILLILFSKNQNKRRQDIIGNILAFSITLTVLLGTTLNIYKENFNFKEDLPLHLCSFLALVIPILSVTKKFVFYEVFFFLIIAGTLQSLITPDEYNYLNFAFFRYWFVHAGLVIFMLFATFIYEMRPALKSVGKAFIGMQIYMILMFILNYCLGSNYFYTNRKPSSATALDFFGDWPQYVIAVEILVIPYFLLIYLPFYLCKEKN
;
A
#
# COMPACT_ATOMS: atom_id res chain seq x y z
N MET A 1 -1.42 -21.77 20.76
CA MET A 1 -0.60 -20.88 19.90
C MET A 1 -0.86 -21.17 18.41
N ASP A 2 -1.06 -22.45 18.05
CA ASP A 2 -1.22 -22.89 16.65
C ASP A 2 -2.36 -22.24 15.87
N PHE A 3 -3.49 -21.94 16.51
CA PHE A 3 -4.64 -21.35 15.81
C PHE A 3 -4.33 -20.01 15.12
N PHE A 4 -3.51 -19.16 15.73
CA PHE A 4 -3.24 -17.82 15.19
C PHE A 4 -2.21 -17.81 14.06
N LEU A 5 -1.35 -18.83 13.98
CA LEU A 5 -0.35 -18.96 12.91
C LEU A 5 -0.79 -19.91 11.79
N LYS A 6 -1.82 -20.73 12.04
CA LYS A 6 -2.35 -21.66 11.06
C LYS A 6 -3.15 -20.93 9.99
N GLU A 7 -2.79 -21.19 8.74
CA GLU A 7 -3.48 -20.67 7.57
C GLU A 7 -4.84 -21.37 7.38
N ASN A 8 -5.81 -20.62 6.85
CA ASN A 8 -7.16 -21.07 6.51
C ASN A 8 -7.66 -20.33 5.27
N SER A 9 -8.87 -20.65 4.82
CA SER A 9 -9.52 -20.01 3.66
C SER A 9 -10.93 -19.56 4.00
N ASP A 10 -11.14 -19.11 5.24
CA ASP A 10 -12.46 -18.81 5.78
C ASP A 10 -12.93 -17.38 5.48
N PHE A 11 -12.06 -16.54 4.88
CA PHE A 11 -12.38 -15.21 4.42
C PHE A 11 -12.77 -15.21 2.94
N SER A 12 -13.86 -14.52 2.63
CA SER A 12 -14.37 -14.40 1.26
C SER A 12 -14.47 -12.92 0.87
N PRO A 13 -13.81 -12.49 -0.23
CA PRO A 13 -13.99 -11.14 -0.78
C PRO A 13 -15.46 -10.84 -1.08
N PHE A 14 -15.86 -9.59 -0.90
CA PHE A 14 -17.24 -9.10 -1.09
C PHE A 14 -18.33 -9.78 -0.22
N SER A 15 -17.93 -10.48 0.85
CA SER A 15 -18.83 -11.00 1.86
C SER A 15 -19.18 -9.98 2.95
N MET A 16 -20.08 -10.35 3.87
CA MET A 16 -20.34 -9.56 5.08
C MET A 16 -19.09 -9.39 5.97
N GLN A 17 -18.21 -10.39 6.01
CA GLN A 17 -16.94 -10.28 6.74
C GLN A 17 -16.07 -9.17 6.12
N HIS A 18 -15.96 -9.15 4.79
CA HIS A 18 -15.23 -8.11 4.07
C HIS A 18 -15.79 -6.71 4.38
N LEU A 19 -17.12 -6.56 4.29
CA LEU A 19 -17.79 -5.29 4.58
C LEU A 19 -17.49 -4.80 6.01
N TRP A 20 -17.59 -5.68 7.01
CA TRP A 20 -17.32 -5.32 8.40
C TRP A 20 -15.87 -4.87 8.62
N VAL A 21 -14.91 -5.57 8.02
CA VAL A 21 -13.49 -5.22 8.17
C VAL A 21 -13.21 -3.86 7.55
N VAL A 22 -13.73 -3.59 6.34
CA VAL A 22 -13.59 -2.28 5.69
C VAL A 22 -14.21 -1.17 6.54
N ILE A 23 -15.44 -1.38 7.07
CA ILE A 23 -16.08 -0.41 7.96
C ILE A 23 -15.22 -0.15 9.20
N CYS A 24 -14.70 -1.20 9.84
CA CYS A 24 -13.80 -1.06 11.00
C CYS A 24 -12.54 -0.25 10.65
N CYS A 25 -11.90 -0.53 9.52
CA CYS A 25 -10.72 0.21 9.06
C CYS A 25 -11.04 1.70 8.79
N VAL A 26 -12.16 1.99 8.12
CA VAL A 26 -12.60 3.37 7.84
C VAL A 26 -12.94 4.11 9.14
N CYS A 27 -13.71 3.49 10.03
CA CYS A 27 -14.05 4.06 11.33
C CYS A 27 -12.79 4.35 12.15
N PHE A 28 -11.85 3.40 12.22
CA PHE A 28 -10.58 3.60 12.92
C PHE A 28 -9.79 4.78 12.33
N GLY A 29 -9.67 4.85 10.99
CA GLY A 29 -8.98 5.95 10.32
C GLY A 29 -9.61 7.32 10.61
N ILE A 30 -10.94 7.42 10.52
CA ILE A 30 -11.69 8.65 10.83
C ILE A 30 -11.47 9.05 12.28
N LEU A 31 -11.67 8.14 13.23
CA LEU A 31 -11.49 8.42 14.66
C LEU A 31 -10.05 8.85 14.97
N LEU A 32 -9.05 8.19 14.40
CA LEU A 32 -7.65 8.55 14.56
C LEU A 32 -7.37 9.97 14.07
N ILE A 33 -7.87 10.33 12.89
CA ILE A 33 -7.71 11.68 12.31
C ILE A 33 -8.43 12.72 13.17
N LEU A 34 -9.69 12.48 13.56
CA LEU A 34 -10.46 13.41 14.40
C LEU A 34 -9.80 13.62 15.77
N PHE A 35 -9.34 12.54 16.40
CA PHE A 35 -8.59 12.61 17.65
C PHE A 35 -7.31 13.45 17.50
N SER A 36 -6.56 13.23 16.40
CA SER A 36 -5.27 13.88 16.15
C SER A 36 -5.39 15.36 15.81
N LYS A 37 -6.49 15.79 15.17
CA LYS A 37 -6.77 17.21 14.91
C LYS A 37 -6.82 18.05 16.18
N ASN A 38 -7.28 17.47 17.29
CA ASN A 38 -7.39 18.14 18.59
C ASN A 38 -6.08 18.07 19.41
N GLN A 39 -5.02 17.46 18.88
CA GLN A 39 -3.72 17.38 19.55
C GLN A 39 -2.78 18.50 19.12
N ASN A 40 -1.79 18.81 19.95
CA ASN A 40 -0.69 19.70 19.56
C ASN A 40 0.22 19.05 18.50
N LYS A 41 1.01 19.87 17.80
CA LYS A 41 1.91 19.41 16.72
C LYS A 41 2.86 18.28 17.15
N ARG A 42 3.42 18.35 18.36
CA ARG A 42 4.30 17.30 18.89
C ARG A 42 3.59 15.95 19.01
N ARG A 43 2.35 15.95 19.52
CA ARG A 43 1.54 14.73 19.63
C ARG A 43 1.08 14.22 18.28
N GLN A 44 0.72 15.09 17.34
CA GLN A 44 0.42 14.71 15.96
C GLN A 44 1.59 13.97 15.33
N ASP A 45 2.82 14.48 15.51
CA ASP A 45 4.03 13.84 15.02
C ASP A 45 4.29 12.48 15.65
N ILE A 46 4.09 12.37 16.97
CA ILE A 46 4.22 11.09 17.69
C ILE A 46 3.19 10.08 17.16
N ILE A 47 1.93 10.48 16.99
CA ILE A 47 0.86 9.59 16.49
C ILE A 47 1.18 9.12 15.07
N GLY A 48 1.57 10.03 14.17
CA GLY A 48 1.94 9.66 12.80
C GLY A 48 3.16 8.76 12.76
N ASN A 49 4.18 9.00 13.59
CA ASN A 49 5.35 8.13 13.71
C ASN A 49 4.96 6.75 14.25
N ILE A 50 4.15 6.67 15.31
CA ILE A 50 3.67 5.38 15.84
C ILE A 50 2.93 4.60 14.75
N LEU A 51 2.04 5.25 14.01
CA LEU A 51 1.35 4.61 12.89
C LEU A 51 2.33 4.11 11.82
N ALA A 52 3.23 4.96 11.32
CA ALA A 52 4.20 4.58 10.29
C ALA A 52 5.13 3.43 10.73
N PHE A 53 5.73 3.55 11.92
CA PHE A 53 6.65 2.53 12.44
C PHE A 53 5.93 1.23 12.79
N SER A 54 4.68 1.27 13.26
CA SER A 54 3.91 0.04 13.50
C SER A 54 3.62 -0.72 12.20
N ILE A 55 3.34 -0.02 11.09
CA ILE A 55 3.17 -0.64 9.77
C ILE A 55 4.46 -1.33 9.32
N THR A 56 5.60 -0.64 9.43
CA THR A 56 6.93 -1.22 9.13
C THR A 56 7.20 -2.44 10.00
N LEU A 57 6.96 -2.34 11.31
CA LEU A 57 7.17 -3.44 12.25
C LEU A 57 6.31 -4.66 11.89
N THR A 58 5.04 -4.46 11.53
CA THR A 58 4.15 -5.55 11.10
C THR A 58 4.68 -6.26 9.85
N VAL A 59 5.23 -5.53 8.87
CA VAL A 59 5.87 -6.14 7.69
C VAL A 59 7.13 -6.92 8.07
N LEU A 60 7.98 -6.35 8.92
CA LEU A 60 9.21 -7.02 9.38
C LEU A 60 8.92 -8.27 10.20
N LEU A 61 7.94 -8.22 11.11
CA LEU A 61 7.49 -9.37 11.88
C LEU A 61 6.96 -10.46 10.96
N GLY A 62 6.11 -10.11 10.00
CA GLY A 62 5.57 -11.08 9.08
C GLY A 62 6.61 -11.69 8.14
N THR A 63 7.59 -10.89 7.70
CA THR A 63 8.72 -11.39 6.90
C THR A 63 9.58 -12.34 7.73
N THR A 64 9.89 -11.97 8.97
CA THR A 64 10.64 -12.81 9.91
C THR A 64 9.91 -14.14 10.15
N LEU A 65 8.60 -14.11 10.39
CA LEU A 65 7.79 -15.33 10.56
C LEU A 65 7.81 -16.21 9.30
N ASN A 66 7.72 -15.61 8.11
CA ASN A 66 7.82 -16.36 6.85
C ASN A 66 9.18 -17.04 6.71
N ILE A 67 10.29 -16.38 7.07
CA ILE A 67 11.65 -16.96 7.02
C ILE A 67 11.77 -18.23 7.88
N TYR A 68 11.06 -18.30 9.01
CA TYR A 68 11.06 -19.48 9.87
C TYR A 68 10.11 -20.60 9.40
N LYS A 69 9.29 -20.37 8.37
CA LYS A 69 8.47 -21.44 7.78
C LYS A 69 9.33 -22.30 6.84
N GLU A 70 9.08 -23.60 6.83
CA GLU A 70 9.83 -24.55 5.98
C GLU A 70 9.68 -24.29 4.47
N ASN A 71 8.60 -23.61 4.07
CA ASN A 71 8.29 -23.28 2.68
C ASN A 71 8.73 -21.87 2.25
N PHE A 72 9.57 -21.18 3.03
CA PHE A 72 10.08 -19.87 2.67
C PHE A 72 10.76 -19.86 1.30
N ASN A 73 10.33 -18.97 0.42
CA ASN A 73 10.92 -18.75 -0.87
C ASN A 73 11.29 -17.28 -1.03
N PHE A 74 12.59 -16.97 -0.95
CA PHE A 74 13.10 -15.60 -1.14
C PHE A 74 12.75 -14.96 -2.49
N LYS A 75 12.26 -15.73 -3.48
CA LYS A 75 11.81 -15.21 -4.77
C LYS A 75 10.39 -14.63 -4.74
N GLU A 76 9.60 -14.99 -3.73
CA GLU A 76 8.19 -14.60 -3.62
C GLU A 76 7.88 -13.93 -2.25
N ASP A 77 8.59 -14.29 -1.19
CA ASP A 77 8.24 -13.92 0.19
C ASP A 77 8.97 -12.68 0.74
N LEU A 78 9.94 -12.11 0.03
CA LEU A 78 10.57 -10.87 0.48
C LEU A 78 9.58 -9.71 0.38
N PRO A 79 9.68 -8.69 1.27
CA PRO A 79 8.79 -7.53 1.29
C PRO A 79 9.11 -6.54 0.17
N LEU A 80 9.35 -7.04 -1.04
CA LEU A 80 9.75 -6.27 -2.21
C LEU A 80 8.57 -5.91 -3.10
N HIS A 81 7.38 -6.51 -2.95
CA HIS A 81 6.15 -6.03 -3.59
C HIS A 81 5.78 -4.62 -3.11
N LEU A 82 5.10 -3.84 -3.97
CA LEU A 82 4.90 -2.39 -3.80
C LEU A 82 4.38 -1.99 -2.42
N CYS A 83 3.28 -2.60 -1.95
CA CYS A 83 2.69 -2.25 -0.64
C CYS A 83 3.65 -2.57 0.52
N SER A 84 4.31 -3.74 0.47
CA SER A 84 5.28 -4.14 1.51
C SER A 84 6.51 -3.23 1.50
N PHE A 85 7.02 -2.88 0.32
CA PHE A 85 8.15 -1.97 0.18
C PHE A 85 7.78 -0.56 0.68
N LEU A 86 6.62 -0.03 0.28
CA LEU A 86 6.12 1.26 0.76
C LEU A 86 5.92 1.26 2.28
N ALA A 87 5.44 0.17 2.87
CA ALA A 87 5.35 -0.01 4.31
C ALA A 87 6.70 0.01 5.02
N LEU A 88 7.80 -0.40 4.38
CA LEU A 88 9.14 -0.29 4.95
C LEU A 88 9.67 1.15 4.91
N VAL A 89 9.33 1.92 3.87
CA VAL A 89 9.87 3.28 3.66
C VAL A 89 8.94 4.40 4.14
N ILE A 90 7.69 4.11 4.52
CA ILE A 90 6.72 5.10 5.01
C ILE A 90 7.21 5.91 6.23
N PRO A 91 8.03 5.38 7.16
CA PRO A 91 8.57 6.19 8.26
C PRO A 91 9.45 7.35 7.79
N ILE A 92 10.08 7.25 6.61
CA ILE A 92 10.87 8.34 6.01
C ILE A 92 9.96 9.56 5.82
N LEU A 93 8.75 9.37 5.29
CA LEU A 93 7.79 10.45 5.13
C LEU A 93 7.32 10.97 6.51
N SER A 94 7.00 10.10 7.46
CA SER A 94 6.52 10.52 8.78
C SER A 94 7.54 11.39 9.53
N VAL A 95 8.83 11.02 9.49
CA VAL A 95 9.90 11.73 10.20
C VAL A 95 10.33 12.98 9.45
N THR A 96 10.58 12.88 8.14
CA THR A 96 11.16 13.99 7.38
C THR A 96 10.13 15.01 6.95
N LYS A 97 8.87 14.58 6.78
CA LYS A 97 7.75 15.38 6.25
C LYS A 97 8.08 16.08 4.93
N LYS A 98 9.04 15.54 4.16
CA LYS A 98 9.42 16.11 2.88
C LYS A 98 8.31 15.86 1.86
N PHE A 99 7.83 16.95 1.27
CA PHE A 99 6.71 16.91 0.33
C PHE A 99 6.95 15.98 -0.87
N VAL A 100 8.19 15.85 -1.36
CA VAL A 100 8.52 14.93 -2.46
C VAL A 100 8.15 13.47 -2.14
N PHE A 101 8.37 13.00 -0.91
CA PHE A 101 7.97 11.64 -0.52
C PHE A 101 6.45 11.51 -0.44
N TYR A 102 5.76 12.53 0.08
CA TYR A 102 4.30 12.56 0.10
C TYR A 102 3.74 12.47 -1.31
N GLU A 103 4.26 13.25 -2.25
CA GLU A 103 3.79 13.26 -3.64
C GLU A 103 3.90 11.87 -4.27
N VAL A 104 5.03 11.18 -4.10
CA VAL A 104 5.20 9.82 -4.65
C VAL A 104 4.35 8.80 -3.91
N PHE A 105 4.44 8.77 -2.57
CA PHE A 105 3.76 7.74 -1.77
C PHE A 105 2.23 7.87 -1.85
N PHE A 106 1.69 9.08 -1.92
CA PHE A 106 0.26 9.31 -2.02
C PHE A 106 -0.34 8.59 -3.22
N PHE A 107 0.19 8.82 -4.42
CA PHE A 107 -0.36 8.19 -5.61
C PHE A 107 -0.09 6.68 -5.62
N LEU A 108 1.10 6.21 -5.24
CA LEU A 108 1.38 4.77 -5.23
C LEU A 108 0.52 3.99 -4.22
N ILE A 109 0.26 4.56 -3.04
CA ILE A 109 -0.56 3.92 -2.00
C ILE A 109 -2.05 4.01 -2.36
N ILE A 110 -2.53 5.18 -2.79
CA ILE A 110 -3.96 5.34 -3.13
C ILE A 110 -4.31 4.60 -4.42
N ALA A 111 -3.40 4.49 -5.38
CA ALA A 111 -3.63 3.71 -6.60
C ALA A 111 -3.47 2.20 -6.38
N GLY A 112 -2.44 1.78 -5.63
CA GLY A 112 -2.13 0.36 -5.41
C GLY A 112 -2.85 -0.20 -4.20
N THR A 113 -2.50 0.29 -3.01
CA THR A 113 -2.93 -0.28 -1.73
C THR A 113 -4.43 -0.13 -1.46
N LEU A 114 -5.08 0.94 -1.94
CA LEU A 114 -6.53 1.06 -1.83
C LEU A 114 -7.27 -0.05 -2.60
N GLN A 115 -6.73 -0.49 -3.75
CA GLN A 115 -7.32 -1.60 -4.50
C GLN A 115 -7.30 -2.89 -3.69
N SER A 116 -6.24 -3.17 -2.95
CA SER A 116 -6.15 -4.33 -2.04
C SER A 116 -7.20 -4.33 -0.92
N LEU A 117 -7.81 -3.17 -0.60
CA LEU A 117 -8.93 -3.08 0.35
C LEU A 117 -10.30 -3.25 -0.32
N ILE A 118 -10.40 -3.04 -1.63
CA ILE A 118 -11.64 -3.17 -2.41
C ILE A 118 -11.74 -4.59 -2.99
N THR A 119 -10.64 -5.09 -3.52
CA THR A 119 -10.49 -6.42 -4.14
C THR A 119 -9.36 -7.17 -3.45
N PRO A 120 -9.55 -7.63 -2.20
CA PRO A 120 -8.51 -8.32 -1.46
C PRO A 120 -8.15 -9.66 -2.10
N ASP A 121 -6.85 -10.00 -2.11
CA ASP A 121 -6.31 -11.29 -2.56
C ASP A 121 -5.94 -12.22 -1.38
N GLU A 122 -6.27 -11.82 -0.16
CA GLU A 122 -6.11 -12.60 1.07
C GLU A 122 -7.38 -13.37 1.41
N TYR A 123 -7.24 -14.66 1.73
CA TYR A 123 -8.35 -15.59 2.03
C TYR A 123 -8.30 -16.11 3.47
N ASN A 124 -7.23 -15.84 4.21
CA ASN A 124 -7.16 -16.16 5.61
C ASN A 124 -8.14 -15.31 6.43
N TYR A 125 -8.69 -15.87 7.51
CA TYR A 125 -9.59 -15.17 8.43
C TYR A 125 -9.13 -15.31 9.88
N LEU A 126 -9.15 -14.20 10.62
CA LEU A 126 -8.90 -14.11 12.07
C LEU A 126 -7.58 -14.79 12.56
N ASN A 127 -6.57 -14.84 11.70
CA ASN A 127 -5.22 -15.30 12.02
C ASN A 127 -4.19 -14.22 11.68
N PHE A 128 -2.91 -14.50 11.91
CA PHE A 128 -1.83 -13.53 11.70
C PHE A 128 -1.78 -12.98 10.26
N ALA A 129 -1.95 -13.84 9.24
CA ALA A 129 -1.92 -13.43 7.83
C ALA A 129 -3.03 -12.40 7.54
N PHE A 130 -4.26 -12.70 7.98
CA PHE A 130 -5.39 -11.78 7.90
C PHE A 130 -5.09 -10.43 8.57
N PHE A 131 -4.69 -10.42 9.84
CA PHE A 131 -4.45 -9.16 10.55
C PHE A 131 -3.28 -8.38 9.95
N ARG A 132 -2.20 -9.05 9.54
CA ARG A 132 -1.08 -8.43 8.84
C ARG A 132 -1.54 -7.77 7.55
N TYR A 133 -2.29 -8.49 6.71
CA TYR A 133 -2.79 -7.99 5.43
C TYR A 133 -3.62 -6.71 5.63
N TRP A 134 -4.66 -6.78 6.45
CA TRP A 134 -5.56 -5.64 6.67
C TRP A 134 -4.86 -4.48 7.35
N PHE A 135 -4.01 -4.74 8.34
CA PHE A 135 -3.28 -3.68 9.06
C PHE A 135 -2.30 -2.94 8.14
N VAL A 136 -1.54 -3.64 7.30
CA VAL A 136 -0.60 -3.00 6.37
C VAL A 136 -1.34 -2.21 5.30
N HIS A 137 -2.34 -2.80 4.65
CA HIS A 137 -3.04 -2.14 3.54
C HIS A 137 -3.89 -0.96 4.02
N ALA A 138 -4.69 -1.15 5.07
CA ALA A 138 -5.49 -0.06 5.64
C ALA A 138 -4.60 0.98 6.32
N GLY A 139 -3.56 0.54 7.03
CA GLY A 139 -2.62 1.42 7.71
C GLY A 139 -1.91 2.39 6.77
N LEU A 140 -1.46 1.91 5.60
CA LEU A 140 -0.84 2.76 4.57
C LEU A 140 -1.83 3.83 4.04
N VAL A 141 -3.05 3.43 3.70
CA VAL A 141 -4.09 4.37 3.24
C VAL A 141 -4.42 5.39 4.33
N ILE A 142 -4.65 4.93 5.57
CA ILE A 142 -4.91 5.79 6.72
C ILE A 142 -3.74 6.74 6.97
N PHE A 143 -2.50 6.28 6.85
CA PHE A 143 -1.32 7.13 7.00
C PHE A 143 -1.26 8.22 5.93
N MET A 144 -1.59 7.92 4.67
CA MET A 144 -1.63 8.94 3.63
C MET A 144 -2.76 9.95 3.83
N LEU A 145 -3.92 9.52 4.33
CA LEU A 145 -4.99 10.42 4.76
C LEU A 145 -4.56 11.24 5.98
N PHE A 146 -3.84 10.65 6.94
CA PHE A 146 -3.27 11.34 8.08
C PHE A 146 -2.30 12.43 7.63
N ALA A 147 -1.35 12.13 6.75
CA ALA A 147 -0.44 13.12 6.19
C ALA A 147 -1.20 14.24 5.45
N THR A 148 -2.30 13.89 4.78
CA THR A 148 -3.13 14.86 4.06
C THR A 148 -3.89 15.81 4.99
N PHE A 149 -4.49 15.28 6.06
CA PHE A 149 -5.38 16.06 6.93
C PHE A 149 -4.72 16.62 8.19
N ILE A 150 -3.64 15.99 8.67
CA ILE A 150 -2.93 16.38 9.90
C ILE A 150 -1.63 17.10 9.59
N TYR A 151 -0.86 16.62 8.61
CA TYR A 151 0.33 17.34 8.14
C TYR A 151 0.01 18.37 7.04
N GLU A 152 -1.27 18.52 6.69
CA GLU A 152 -1.79 19.50 5.73
C GLU A 152 -1.14 19.41 4.34
N MET A 153 -0.62 18.23 3.97
CA MET A 153 -0.04 17.98 2.66
C MET A 153 -1.15 17.74 1.64
N ARG A 154 -1.07 18.32 0.45
CA ARG A 154 -2.06 18.10 -0.61
C ARG A 154 -1.37 17.86 -1.94
N PRO A 155 -1.78 16.86 -2.75
CA PRO A 155 -1.17 16.62 -4.04
C PRO A 155 -1.43 17.83 -4.95
N ALA A 156 -0.46 18.12 -5.81
CA ALA A 156 -0.59 19.09 -6.91
C ALA A 156 -0.57 18.35 -8.25
N LEU A 157 -0.96 19.02 -9.33
CA LEU A 157 -0.88 18.43 -10.68
C LEU A 157 0.54 17.94 -11.01
N LYS A 158 1.58 18.68 -10.61
CA LYS A 158 2.99 18.28 -10.77
C LYS A 158 3.35 17.01 -9.99
N SER A 159 2.60 16.70 -8.94
CA SER A 159 2.80 15.50 -8.13
C SER A 159 2.46 14.22 -8.89
N VAL A 160 1.55 14.27 -9.88
CA VAL A 160 1.26 13.15 -10.80
C VAL A 160 2.51 12.73 -11.55
N GLY A 161 3.23 13.69 -12.15
CA GLY A 161 4.48 13.42 -12.87
C GLY A 161 5.59 12.90 -11.96
N LYS A 162 5.72 13.44 -10.74
CA LYS A 162 6.69 12.95 -9.75
C LYS A 162 6.39 11.53 -9.30
N ALA A 163 5.12 11.20 -9.06
CA ALA A 163 4.70 9.85 -8.71
C ALA A 163 4.95 8.86 -9.86
N PHE A 164 4.68 9.26 -11.10
CA PHE A 164 5.02 8.47 -12.27
C PHE A 164 6.52 8.18 -12.34
N ILE A 165 7.38 9.21 -12.20
CA ILE A 165 8.84 9.02 -12.13
C ILE A 165 9.24 8.11 -10.96
N GLY A 166 8.63 8.28 -9.79
CA GLY A 166 8.84 7.40 -8.63
C GLY A 166 8.49 5.95 -8.91
N MET A 167 7.40 5.71 -9.63
CA MET A 167 6.99 4.39 -10.12
C MET A 167 8.03 3.81 -11.09
N GLN A 168 8.53 4.61 -12.05
CA GLN A 168 9.57 4.17 -12.99
C GLN A 168 10.86 3.77 -12.26
N ILE A 169 11.30 4.56 -11.29
CA ILE A 169 12.49 4.25 -10.48
C ILE A 169 12.30 2.92 -9.74
N TYR A 170 11.13 2.72 -9.13
CA TYR A 170 10.81 1.48 -8.43
C TYR A 170 10.72 0.28 -9.40
N MET A 171 10.14 0.46 -10.59
CA MET A 171 10.08 -0.59 -11.61
C MET A 171 11.47 -0.99 -12.11
N ILE A 172 12.37 -0.03 -12.36
CA ILE A 172 13.78 -0.29 -12.72
C ILE A 172 14.48 -1.07 -11.60
N LEU A 173 14.28 -0.66 -10.34
CA LEU A 173 14.81 -1.38 -9.19
C LEU A 173 14.30 -2.83 -9.14
N MET A 174 13.00 -3.05 -9.40
CA MET A 174 12.43 -4.40 -9.47
C MET A 174 12.98 -5.22 -10.62
N PHE A 175 13.23 -4.64 -11.80
CA PHE A 175 13.89 -5.36 -12.90
C PHE A 175 15.29 -5.85 -12.51
N ILE A 176 16.09 -4.99 -11.88
CA ILE A 176 17.44 -5.36 -11.42
C ILE A 176 17.37 -6.47 -10.37
N LEU A 177 16.54 -6.30 -9.35
CA LEU A 177 16.40 -7.30 -8.28
C LEU A 177 15.83 -8.62 -8.81
N ASN A 178 14.83 -8.57 -9.69
CA ASN A 178 14.24 -9.77 -10.29
C ASN A 178 15.23 -10.53 -11.16
N TYR A 179 16.09 -9.83 -11.90
CA TYR A 179 17.18 -10.46 -12.65
C TYR A 179 18.19 -11.13 -11.72
N CYS A 180 18.65 -10.42 -10.67
CA CYS A 180 19.65 -10.94 -9.73
C CYS A 180 19.13 -12.12 -8.88
N LEU A 181 17.87 -12.09 -8.48
CA LEU A 181 17.25 -13.10 -7.62
C LEU A 181 16.54 -14.23 -8.40
N GLY A 182 16.33 -14.04 -9.70
CA GLY A 182 15.44 -14.90 -10.50
C GLY A 182 14.00 -14.87 -10.00
N SER A 183 13.53 -13.72 -9.51
CA SER A 183 12.20 -13.49 -8.91
C SER A 183 11.24 -12.75 -9.85
N ASN A 184 10.05 -12.39 -9.37
CA ASN A 184 9.08 -11.59 -10.11
C ASN A 184 8.28 -10.63 -9.21
N TYR A 185 8.98 -9.92 -8.35
CA TYR A 185 8.38 -8.84 -7.55
C TYR A 185 7.79 -7.76 -8.45
N PHE A 186 6.66 -7.21 -8.02
CA PHE A 186 5.89 -6.20 -8.75
C PHE A 186 5.41 -6.65 -10.15
N TYR A 187 5.49 -7.95 -10.45
CA TYR A 187 4.99 -8.57 -11.69
C TYR A 187 5.51 -7.91 -12.96
N THR A 188 6.78 -7.49 -12.96
CA THR A 188 7.39 -6.79 -14.10
C THR A 188 7.90 -7.72 -15.20
N ASN A 189 8.19 -8.99 -14.88
CA ASN A 189 8.74 -9.98 -15.82
C ASN A 189 7.69 -10.96 -16.35
N ARG A 190 6.65 -11.24 -15.55
CA ARG A 190 5.51 -12.08 -15.93
C ARG A 190 4.30 -11.72 -15.07
N LYS A 191 3.11 -12.06 -15.57
CA LYS A 191 1.86 -11.95 -14.81
C LYS A 191 1.86 -12.91 -13.61
N PRO A 192 1.06 -12.62 -12.56
CA PRO A 192 0.73 -13.59 -11.53
C PRO A 192 0.15 -14.87 -12.15
N SER A 193 0.29 -16.01 -11.47
CA SER A 193 -0.36 -17.27 -11.89
C SER A 193 -1.86 -17.28 -11.63
N SER A 194 -2.34 -16.44 -10.72
CA SER A 194 -3.76 -16.21 -10.46
C SER A 194 -4.37 -15.26 -11.50
N ALA A 195 -5.68 -15.40 -11.72
CA ALA A 195 -6.41 -14.50 -12.60
C ALA A 195 -6.36 -13.06 -12.05
N THR A 196 -5.93 -12.11 -12.88
CA THR A 196 -5.81 -10.70 -12.50
C THR A 196 -6.24 -9.75 -13.62
N ALA A 197 -6.40 -8.47 -13.30
CA ALA A 197 -6.66 -7.44 -14.31
C ALA A 197 -5.57 -7.37 -15.41
N LEU A 198 -4.36 -7.88 -15.13
CA LEU A 198 -3.27 -7.93 -16.11
C LEU A 198 -3.58 -8.88 -17.28
N ASP A 199 -4.50 -9.83 -17.11
CA ASP A 199 -4.85 -10.81 -18.14
C ASP A 199 -5.53 -10.15 -19.35
N PHE A 200 -6.13 -8.98 -19.18
CA PHE A 200 -6.78 -8.23 -20.25
C PHE A 200 -5.81 -7.45 -21.16
N PHE A 201 -4.52 -7.34 -20.81
CA PHE A 201 -3.57 -6.43 -21.46
C PHE A 201 -2.51 -7.11 -22.35
N GLY A 202 -2.74 -8.34 -22.80
CA GLY A 202 -1.81 -9.07 -23.70
C GLY A 202 -0.57 -9.64 -22.99
N ASP A 203 0.37 -10.20 -23.74
CA ASP A 203 1.54 -10.89 -23.16
C ASP A 203 2.65 -9.90 -22.75
N TRP A 204 3.69 -10.38 -22.08
CA TRP A 204 4.86 -9.55 -21.78
C TRP A 204 5.58 -9.15 -23.09
N PRO A 205 5.98 -7.87 -23.29
CA PRO A 205 5.89 -6.72 -22.38
C PRO A 205 4.65 -5.82 -22.59
N GLN A 206 3.68 -6.23 -23.41
CA GLN A 206 2.50 -5.42 -23.76
C GLN A 206 1.68 -4.99 -22.54
N TYR A 207 1.46 -5.90 -21.57
CA TYR A 207 0.69 -5.54 -20.37
C TYR A 207 1.41 -4.51 -19.50
N VAL A 208 2.74 -4.54 -19.45
CA VAL A 208 3.54 -3.57 -18.68
C VAL A 208 3.35 -2.18 -19.29
N ILE A 209 3.48 -2.07 -20.61
CA ILE A 209 3.26 -0.82 -21.36
C ILE A 209 1.81 -0.33 -21.19
N ALA A 210 0.83 -1.23 -21.25
CA ALA A 210 -0.57 -0.88 -21.03
C ALA A 210 -0.80 -0.30 -19.63
N VAL A 211 -0.22 -0.93 -18.59
CA VAL A 211 -0.29 -0.42 -17.21
C VAL A 211 0.37 0.96 -17.08
N GLU A 212 1.54 1.17 -17.70
CA GLU A 212 2.21 2.48 -17.71
C GLU A 212 1.36 3.58 -18.36
N ILE A 213 0.67 3.27 -19.45
CA ILE A 213 -0.23 4.23 -20.11
C ILE A 213 -1.45 4.52 -19.23
N LEU A 214 -2.02 3.49 -18.59
CA LEU A 214 -3.23 3.60 -17.78
C LEU A 214 -3.00 4.23 -16.40
N VAL A 215 -1.77 4.18 -15.87
CA VAL A 215 -1.49 4.74 -14.54
C VAL A 215 -1.63 6.26 -14.52
N ILE A 216 -1.31 6.95 -15.63
CA ILE A 216 -1.38 8.42 -15.72
C ILE A 216 -2.83 8.93 -15.59
N PRO A 217 -3.81 8.47 -16.41
CA PRO A 217 -5.20 8.86 -16.23
C PRO A 217 -5.74 8.42 -14.86
N TYR A 218 -5.26 7.28 -14.32
CA TYR A 218 -5.67 6.85 -13.00
C TYR A 218 -5.15 7.79 -11.88
N PHE A 219 -3.90 8.23 -11.95
CA PHE A 219 -3.36 9.25 -11.04
C PHE A 219 -4.10 10.59 -11.20
N LEU A 220 -4.46 11.00 -12.41
CA LEU A 220 -5.27 12.20 -12.63
C LEU A 220 -6.66 12.07 -11.98
N LEU A 221 -7.28 10.89 -12.05
CA LEU A 221 -8.54 10.61 -11.37
C LEU A 221 -8.40 10.71 -9.84
N ILE A 222 -7.31 10.18 -9.27
CA ILE A 222 -7.00 10.32 -7.85
C ILE A 222 -6.78 11.79 -7.46
N TYR A 223 -6.18 12.59 -8.34
CA TYR A 223 -5.96 14.02 -8.12
C TYR A 223 -7.24 14.86 -8.24
N LEU A 224 -8.22 14.42 -9.04
CA LEU A 224 -9.42 15.19 -9.40
C LEU A 224 -10.18 15.79 -8.20
N PRO A 225 -10.45 15.07 -7.09
CA PRO A 225 -11.12 15.65 -5.93
C PRO A 225 -10.37 16.83 -5.31
N PHE A 226 -9.04 16.82 -5.35
CA PHE A 226 -8.21 17.91 -4.83
C PHE A 226 -8.21 19.13 -5.75
N TYR A 227 -8.32 18.91 -7.06
CA TYR A 227 -8.49 19.98 -8.04
C TYR A 227 -9.83 20.70 -7.84
N LEU A 228 -10.94 19.94 -7.77
CA LEU A 228 -12.29 20.49 -7.63
C LEU A 228 -12.49 21.24 -6.31
N CYS A 229 -11.88 20.77 -5.22
CA CYS A 229 -11.95 21.45 -3.92
C CYS A 229 -11.04 22.69 -3.81
N LYS A 230 -10.13 22.92 -4.76
CA LYS A 230 -9.21 24.07 -4.75
C LYS A 230 -9.88 25.36 -5.25
N GLU A 231 -10.91 25.27 -6.07
CA GLU A 231 -11.60 26.42 -6.67
C GLU A 231 -12.59 27.15 -5.72
N LYS A 232 -12.65 26.78 -4.43
CA LYS A 232 -13.60 27.38 -3.46
C LYS A 232 -12.99 28.23 -2.34
N ASN A 233 -11.69 28.55 -2.39
CA ASN A 233 -11.05 29.50 -1.46
C ASN A 233 -10.44 30.68 -2.19
#